data_AF-A0A383ATP4-F1
#
_entry.id   AF-A0A383ATP4-F1
#
_cell.length_a   1.000
_cell.length_b   1.000
_cell.length_c   1.000
_cell.angle_alpha   90.00
_cell.angle_beta   90.00
_cell.angle_gamma   90.00
#
_symmetry.space_group_name_H-M   'P 1'
#
loop_
_entity.id
_entity.type
_entity.pdbx_description
1 polymer ?
#
loop_
_entity_poly.entity_id
_entity_poly.type
_entity_poly.pdbx_seq_one_letter_code
_entity_poly.pdbx_strand_id
1 'polypeptide(L)'
;MTKDEASIIGKLVKDMYGTTMGNVLGTLTHIDGRVQTVGIDCGSEGLKQIPYEQLVLQEDIVIYIPGWRIDAQKIFREKRLTLTRLKALMSIITENNAVQSDADIIHDTYKTKLMELDEAESKVRDELSRRLEELDSQEKIIKVMLFDAKVQFKSEEISDSTFETIQKHCN
;
A
#
# COMPACT_ATOMS: atom_id res chain seq x y z
N MET A 1 -23.59 5.38 10.45
CA MET A 1 -23.40 6.08 9.16
C MET A 1 -23.34 7.58 9.39
N THR A 2 -22.15 8.16 9.29
CA THR A 2 -22.04 9.61 9.10
C THR A 2 -22.51 9.96 7.68
N LYS A 3 -22.98 11.20 7.45
CA LYS A 3 -23.43 11.64 6.12
C LYS A 3 -22.38 11.46 5.02
N ASP A 4 -21.09 11.48 5.41
CA ASP A 4 -19.97 11.35 4.49
C ASP A 4 -19.76 9.92 3.96
N GLU A 5 -20.11 8.89 4.74
CA GLU A 5 -19.94 7.48 4.33
C GLU A 5 -20.94 7.07 3.24
N ALA A 6 -22.16 7.60 3.26
CA ALA A 6 -23.14 7.37 2.18
C ALA A 6 -22.80 8.14 0.90
N SER A 7 -22.05 9.25 1.03
CA SER A 7 -21.64 10.14 -0.07
C SER A 7 -20.55 9.52 -0.96
N ILE A 8 -19.96 8.38 -0.57
CA ILE A 8 -18.86 7.76 -1.33
C ILE A 8 -19.33 7.04 -2.61
N ILE A 9 -20.59 6.62 -2.67
CA ILE A 9 -21.11 5.78 -3.78
C ILE A 9 -21.15 6.59 -5.08
N GLY A 10 -20.70 5.97 -6.17
CA GLY A 10 -20.66 6.58 -7.51
C GLY A 10 -19.44 7.49 -7.75
N LYS A 11 -18.61 7.75 -6.73
CA LYS A 11 -17.41 8.59 -6.90
C LYS A 11 -16.32 7.86 -7.67
N LEU A 12 -15.53 8.65 -8.40
CA LEU A 12 -14.36 8.19 -9.13
C LEU A 12 -13.25 7.87 -8.14
N VAL A 13 -12.70 6.66 -8.25
CA VAL A 13 -11.55 6.23 -7.46
C VAL A 13 -10.28 6.45 -8.26
N LYS A 14 -9.32 7.12 -7.64
CA LYS A 14 -7.96 7.30 -8.14
C LYS A 14 -6.95 6.72 -7.17
N ASP A 15 -5.81 6.28 -7.68
CA ASP A 15 -4.67 5.98 -6.81
C ASP A 15 -4.04 7.29 -6.26
N MET A 16 -3.04 7.12 -5.39
CA MET A 16 -2.29 8.23 -4.81
C MET A 16 -1.47 9.07 -5.80
N TYR A 17 -1.36 8.66 -7.07
CA TYR A 17 -0.67 9.35 -8.15
C TYR A 17 -1.64 10.00 -9.16
N GLY A 18 -2.95 9.84 -8.97
CA GLY A 18 -3.99 10.39 -9.83
C GLY A 18 -4.45 9.47 -10.96
N THR A 19 -3.93 8.24 -11.04
CA THR A 19 -4.37 7.22 -12.01
C THR A 19 -5.79 6.80 -11.68
N THR A 20 -6.66 6.77 -12.69
CA THR A 20 -8.05 6.34 -12.49
C THR A 20 -8.10 4.82 -12.31
N MET A 21 -8.69 4.37 -11.21
CA MET A 21 -8.87 2.95 -10.91
C MET A 21 -10.25 2.43 -11.27
N GLY A 22 -11.29 3.26 -11.14
CA GLY A 22 -12.66 2.78 -11.25
C GLY A 22 -13.68 3.68 -10.59
N ASN A 23 -14.90 3.18 -10.39
CA ASN A 23 -15.97 3.90 -9.68
C ASN A 23 -16.48 3.08 -8.50
N VAL A 24 -16.87 3.75 -7.42
CA VAL A 24 -17.47 3.09 -6.26
C VAL A 24 -18.87 2.58 -6.60
N LEU A 25 -19.09 1.28 -6.43
CA LEU A 25 -20.41 0.65 -6.63
C LEU A 25 -21.25 0.60 -5.35
N GLY A 26 -20.61 0.46 -4.19
CA GLY A 26 -21.32 0.28 -2.93
C GLY A 26 -20.40 -0.01 -1.76
N THR A 27 -20.99 -0.19 -0.58
CA THR A 27 -20.28 -0.39 0.68
C THR A 27 -20.81 -1.62 1.40
N LEU A 28 -19.93 -2.41 2.02
CA LEU A 28 -20.31 -3.42 3.00
C LEU A 28 -20.08 -2.86 4.40
N THR A 29 -21.12 -2.90 5.22
CA THR A 29 -21.09 -2.38 6.59
C THR A 29 -21.09 -3.52 7.61
N HIS A 30 -20.39 -3.31 8.70
CA HIS A 30 -20.45 -4.17 9.88
C HIS A 30 -21.79 -3.97 10.64
N ILE A 31 -22.12 -4.86 11.58
CA ILE A 31 -23.41 -4.85 12.31
C ILE A 31 -23.64 -3.58 13.14
N ASP A 32 -22.58 -2.85 13.47
CA ASP A 32 -22.62 -1.56 14.16
C ASP A 32 -22.85 -0.38 13.20
N GLY A 33 -23.04 -0.65 11.91
CA GLY A 33 -23.33 0.33 10.87
C GLY A 33 -22.12 1.13 10.39
N ARG A 34 -20.90 0.67 10.66
CA ARG A 34 -19.65 1.24 10.11
C ARG A 34 -19.30 0.58 8.79
N VAL A 35 -18.80 1.35 7.82
CA VAL A 35 -18.32 0.80 6.56
C VAL A 35 -17.03 0.01 6.80
N GLN A 36 -17.02 -1.25 6.38
CA GLN A 36 -15.86 -2.13 6.47
C GLN A 36 -15.08 -2.11 5.15
N THR A 37 -15.77 -2.35 4.03
CA THR A 37 -15.18 -2.37 2.70
C THR A 37 -16.05 -1.62 1.69
N VAL A 38 -15.42 -1.18 0.62
CA VAL A 38 -16.02 -0.48 -0.50
C VAL A 38 -15.76 -1.28 -1.77
N GLY A 39 -16.82 -1.57 -2.52
CA GLY A 39 -16.74 -2.23 -3.82
C GLY A 39 -16.45 -1.22 -4.92
N ILE A 40 -15.40 -1.45 -5.70
CA ILE A 40 -14.96 -0.59 -6.78
C ILE A 40 -14.95 -1.39 -8.08
N ASP A 41 -15.66 -0.87 -9.08
CA ASP A 41 -15.62 -1.41 -10.45
C ASP A 41 -14.36 -0.92 -11.15
N CYS A 42 -13.41 -1.82 -11.37
CA CYS A 42 -12.16 -1.56 -12.09
C CYS A 42 -12.23 -1.97 -13.57
N GLY A 43 -13.43 -2.01 -14.15
CA GLY A 43 -13.62 -2.32 -15.57
C GLY A 43 -13.16 -3.74 -15.90
N SER A 44 -12.14 -3.87 -16.75
CA SER A 44 -11.61 -5.18 -17.15
C SER A 44 -10.95 -5.96 -16.01
N GLU A 45 -10.52 -5.29 -14.93
CA GLU A 45 -10.01 -5.96 -13.72
C GLU A 45 -11.14 -6.46 -12.79
N GLY A 46 -12.40 -6.13 -13.11
CA GLY A 46 -13.58 -6.54 -12.36
C GLY A 46 -13.77 -5.79 -11.04
N LEU A 47 -14.59 -6.36 -10.17
CA LEU A 47 -14.92 -5.78 -8.87
C LEU A 47 -13.80 -6.04 -7.85
N LYS A 48 -13.24 -4.96 -7.28
CA LYS A 48 -12.32 -5.01 -6.14
C LYS A 48 -13.03 -4.56 -4.86
N GLN A 49 -12.83 -5.30 -3.78
CA GLN A 49 -13.28 -4.88 -2.44
C GLN A 49 -12.11 -4.31 -1.68
N ILE A 50 -12.18 -3.02 -1.36
CA ILE A 50 -11.11 -2.29 -0.68
C ILE A 50 -11.58 -1.90 0.73
N PRO A 51 -10.83 -2.27 1.79
CA PRO A 51 -11.03 -1.75 3.14
C PRO A 51 -11.22 -0.23 3.18
N TYR A 52 -12.22 0.24 3.92
CA TYR A 52 -12.53 1.67 3.99
C TYR A 52 -11.36 2.52 4.51
N GLU A 53 -10.52 1.95 5.38
CA GLU A 53 -9.31 2.61 5.92
C GLU A 53 -8.25 2.91 4.85
N GLN A 54 -8.33 2.25 3.68
CA GLN A 54 -7.47 2.49 2.54
C GLN A 54 -8.00 3.58 1.61
N LEU A 55 -9.10 4.25 1.97
CA LEU A 55 -9.76 5.23 1.13
C LEU A 55 -9.81 6.59 1.83
N VAL A 56 -9.49 7.64 1.08
CA VAL A 56 -9.61 9.02 1.52
C VAL A 56 -10.56 9.75 0.59
N LEU A 57 -11.70 10.19 1.10
CA LEU A 57 -12.60 11.05 0.35
C LEU A 57 -12.00 12.45 0.21
N GLN A 58 -11.93 12.96 -1.02
CA GLN A 58 -11.61 14.35 -1.33
C GLN A 58 -12.68 14.88 -2.27
N GLU A 59 -13.56 15.75 -1.76
CA GLU A 59 -14.65 16.35 -2.53
C GLU A 59 -15.42 15.27 -3.33
N ASP A 60 -15.23 15.23 -4.66
CA ASP A 60 -15.92 14.32 -5.59
C ASP A 60 -15.11 13.08 -5.98
N ILE A 61 -13.87 12.93 -5.50
CA ILE A 61 -13.02 11.77 -5.77
C ILE A 61 -12.69 10.98 -4.49
N VAL A 62 -12.36 9.72 -4.68
CA VAL A 62 -11.85 8.83 -3.63
C VAL A 62 -10.42 8.47 -3.96
N ILE A 63 -9.50 8.72 -3.05
CA ILE A 63 -8.09 8.35 -3.20
C ILE A 63 -7.86 7.03 -2.51
N TYR A 64 -7.40 6.04 -3.27
CA TYR A 64 -6.93 4.76 -2.78
C TYR A 64 -5.47 4.86 -2.30
N ILE A 65 -5.25 4.39 -1.07
CA ILE A 65 -3.95 4.27 -0.42
C ILE A 65 -3.61 2.78 -0.30
N PRO A 66 -2.51 2.32 -0.92
CA PRO A 66 -2.06 0.95 -0.80
C PRO A 66 -1.86 0.50 0.65
N GLY A 67 -2.24 -0.74 0.96
CA GLY A 67 -2.22 -1.29 2.33
C GLY A 67 -0.83 -1.30 2.94
N TRP A 68 0.16 -1.73 2.17
CA TRP A 68 1.57 -1.71 2.57
C TRP A 68 2.03 -0.34 3.05
N ARG A 69 1.48 0.76 2.50
CA ARG A 69 1.86 2.13 2.87
C ARG A 69 1.28 2.50 4.23
N ILE A 70 0.03 2.14 4.49
CA ILE A 70 -0.64 2.34 5.78
C ILE A 70 0.08 1.51 6.85
N ASP A 71 0.35 0.23 6.56
CA ASP A 71 1.04 -0.67 7.47
C ASP A 71 2.45 -0.17 7.79
N ALA A 72 3.23 0.22 6.78
CA ALA A 72 4.56 0.78 6.98
C ALA A 72 4.53 2.02 7.89
N GLN A 73 3.61 2.96 7.64
CA GLN A 73 3.46 4.17 8.47
C GLN A 73 3.09 3.83 9.92
N LYS A 74 2.18 2.87 10.11
CA LYS A 74 1.79 2.38 11.44
C LYS A 74 2.97 1.74 12.16
N ILE A 75 3.72 0.87 11.48
CA ILE A 75 4.92 0.22 12.00
C ILE A 75 5.95 1.26 12.42
N PHE A 76 6.27 2.25 11.57
CA PHE A 76 7.22 3.33 11.92
C PHE A 76 6.80 4.09 13.18
N ARG A 77 5.52 4.47 13.27
CA ARG A 77 5.00 5.21 14.42
C ARG A 77 5.08 4.39 15.70
N GLU A 78 4.65 3.14 15.66
CA GLU A 78 4.63 2.24 16.82
C GLU A 78 6.06 1.88 17.25
N LYS A 79 6.94 1.47 16.32
CA LYS A 79 8.34 1.13 16.60
C LYS A 79 9.10 2.29 17.23
N ARG A 80 8.93 3.52 16.69
CA ARG A 80 9.53 4.72 17.28
C ARG A 80 9.07 4.97 18.72
N LEU A 81 7.77 4.86 18.98
CA LEU A 81 7.22 5.07 20.33
C LEU A 81 7.71 3.99 21.30
N THR A 82 7.70 2.72 20.89
CA THR A 82 8.16 1.59 21.71
C THR A 82 9.63 1.75 22.08
N LEU A 83 10.51 2.09 21.12
CA LEU A 83 11.92 2.36 21.40
C LEU A 83 12.12 3.55 22.35
N THR A 84 11.35 4.61 22.17
CA THR A 84 11.41 5.79 23.07
C THR A 84 11.02 5.42 24.50
N ARG A 85 9.95 4.63 24.66
CA ARG A 85 9.48 4.14 25.97
C ARG A 85 10.46 3.16 26.61
N LEU A 86 11.07 2.27 25.82
CA LEU A 86 12.10 1.35 26.29
C LEU A 86 13.32 2.10 26.83
N LYS A 87 13.77 3.16 26.13
CA LYS A 87 14.86 4.01 26.59
C LYS A 87 14.51 4.73 27.91
N ALA A 88 13.29 5.26 28.03
CA ALA A 88 12.83 5.89 29.26
C ALA A 88 12.79 4.89 30.43
N LEU A 89 12.29 3.67 30.19
CA LEU A 89 12.28 2.58 31.17
C LEU A 89 13.71 2.26 31.66
N MET A 90 14.67 2.13 30.74
CA MET A 90 16.07 1.88 31.10
C MET A 90 16.67 3.02 31.95
N SER A 91 16.34 4.28 31.66
CA SER A 91 16.75 5.42 32.48
C SER A 91 16.22 5.30 33.90
N ILE A 92 14.93 5.00 34.06
CA ILE A 92 14.28 4.85 35.37
C ILE A 92 14.92 3.72 36.18
N ILE A 93 15.19 2.55 35.56
CA ILE A 93 15.86 1.42 36.22
C ILE A 93 17.27 1.79 36.68
N THR A 94 17.99 2.60 35.89
CA THR A 94 19.35 3.02 36.21
C THR A 94 19.39 4.06 37.34
N GLU A 95 18.41 4.96 37.37
CA GLU A 95 18.31 6.07 38.33
C GLU A 95 17.72 5.67 39.69
N ASN A 96 16.82 4.68 39.72
CA ASN A 96 16.15 4.22 40.92
C ASN A 96 16.44 2.72 41.14
N ASN A 97 16.97 2.37 42.32
CA ASN A 97 16.98 1.00 42.85
C ASN A 97 15.55 0.47 43.16
N ALA A 98 14.53 0.84 42.36
CA ALA A 98 13.12 0.56 42.60
C ALA A 98 12.61 -0.59 41.71
N VAL A 99 11.99 -1.57 42.38
CA VAL A 99 11.15 -2.68 41.90
C VAL A 99 11.53 -3.25 40.53
N GLN A 100 12.68 -3.93 40.50
CA GLN A 100 13.17 -4.71 39.35
C GLN A 100 12.06 -5.53 38.68
N SER A 101 11.18 -6.17 39.48
CA SER A 101 10.13 -7.05 38.97
C SER A 101 9.06 -6.37 38.12
N ASP A 102 8.64 -5.16 38.46
CA ASP A 102 7.60 -4.44 37.71
C ASP A 102 8.18 -3.87 36.41
N ALA A 103 9.44 -3.44 36.46
CA ALA A 103 10.18 -2.97 35.30
C ALA A 103 10.46 -4.11 34.30
N ASP A 104 10.74 -5.32 34.78
CA ASP A 104 10.97 -6.50 33.95
C ASP A 104 9.72 -6.88 33.13
N ILE A 105 8.52 -6.84 33.73
CA ILE A 105 7.25 -7.13 33.04
C ILE A 105 7.02 -6.13 31.88
N ILE A 106 7.26 -4.84 32.13
CA ILE A 106 7.10 -3.80 31.11
C ILE A 106 8.16 -3.94 30.02
N HIS A 107 9.41 -4.25 30.40
CA HIS A 107 10.49 -4.51 29.47
C HIS A 107 10.15 -5.66 28.51
N ASP A 108 9.67 -6.79 29.05
CA ASP A 108 9.25 -7.93 28.24
C ASP A 108 8.07 -7.61 27.33
N THR A 109 7.11 -6.81 27.81
CA THR A 109 6.01 -6.31 26.98
C THR A 109 6.51 -5.51 25.78
N TYR A 110 7.46 -4.59 26.00
CA TYR A 110 8.07 -3.81 24.90
C TYR A 110 8.88 -4.68 23.95
N LYS A 111 9.61 -5.66 24.47
CA LYS A 111 10.38 -6.62 23.65
C LYS A 111 9.47 -7.45 22.76
N THR A 112 8.40 -8.03 23.30
CA THR A 112 7.39 -8.76 22.52
C THR A 112 6.79 -7.87 21.44
N LYS A 113 6.41 -6.63 21.79
CA LYS A 113 5.86 -5.68 20.81
C LYS A 113 6.86 -5.34 19.68
N LEU A 114 8.15 -5.22 19.98
CA LEU A 114 9.18 -5.01 18.96
C LEU A 114 9.30 -6.22 18.03
N MET A 115 9.24 -7.44 18.57
CA MET A 115 9.25 -8.67 17.76
C MET A 115 8.05 -8.74 16.80
N GLU A 116 6.84 -8.42 17.28
CA GLU A 116 5.64 -8.34 16.44
C GLU A 116 5.78 -7.29 15.32
N LEU A 117 6.37 -6.13 15.64
CA LEU A 117 6.60 -5.06 14.67
C LEU A 117 7.66 -5.45 13.62
N ASP A 118 8.71 -6.18 14.02
CA ASP A 118 9.72 -6.70 13.09
C ASP A 118 9.14 -7.77 12.15
N GLU A 119 8.24 -8.63 12.65
CA GLU A 119 7.54 -9.60 11.81
C GLU A 119 6.61 -8.90 10.80
N ALA A 120 5.85 -7.91 11.26
CA ALA A 120 5.00 -7.10 10.38
C ALA A 120 5.82 -6.32 9.33
N GLU A 121 6.97 -5.78 9.73
CA GLU A 121 7.92 -5.12 8.83
C GLU A 121 8.43 -6.09 7.75
N SER A 122 8.78 -7.32 8.13
CA SER A 122 9.21 -8.35 7.18
C SER A 122 8.11 -8.64 6.15
N LYS A 123 6.86 -8.83 6.59
CA LYS A 123 5.73 -9.11 5.69
C LYS A 123 5.53 -7.99 4.66
N VAL A 124 5.59 -6.73 5.09
CA VAL A 124 5.49 -5.57 4.18
C VAL A 124 6.66 -5.54 3.20
N ARG A 125 7.89 -5.78 3.68
CA ARG A 125 9.07 -5.82 2.82
C ARG A 125 8.97 -6.93 1.77
N ASP A 126 8.56 -8.13 2.18
CA ASP A 126 8.49 -9.30 1.30
C ASP A 126 7.43 -9.07 0.19
N GLU A 127 6.28 -8.45 0.51
CA GLU A 127 5.28 -8.06 -0.50
C GLU A 127 5.82 -7.01 -1.48
N LEU A 128 6.55 -6.00 -0.99
CA LEU A 128 7.16 -4.99 -1.84
C LEU A 128 8.26 -5.56 -2.74
N SER A 129 9.09 -6.47 -2.22
CA SER A 129 10.12 -7.17 -2.97
C SER A 129 9.52 -8.01 -4.10
N ARG A 130 8.46 -8.78 -3.80
CA ARG A 130 7.72 -9.56 -4.80
C ARG A 130 7.16 -8.67 -5.91
N ARG A 131 6.59 -7.50 -5.57
CA ARG A 131 6.08 -6.55 -6.55
C ARG A 131 7.18 -5.94 -7.41
N LEU A 132 8.35 -5.67 -6.82
CA LEU A 132 9.51 -5.16 -7.56
C LEU A 132 10.02 -6.19 -8.58
N GLU A 133 10.13 -7.46 -8.19
CA GLU A 133 10.50 -8.55 -9.10
C GLU A 133 9.51 -8.70 -10.26
N GLU A 134 8.21 -8.57 -9.98
CA GLU A 134 7.18 -8.59 -11.02
C GLU A 134 7.37 -7.44 -12.03
N LEU A 135 7.60 -6.22 -11.53
CA LEU A 135 7.82 -5.04 -12.38
C LEU A 135 9.11 -5.17 -13.20
N ASP A 136 10.20 -5.67 -12.62
CA ASP A 136 11.46 -5.91 -13.33
C ASP A 136 11.27 -6.95 -14.45
N SER A 137 10.45 -7.98 -14.21
CA SER A 137 10.14 -8.98 -15.23
C SER A 137 9.34 -8.39 -16.40
N GLN A 138 8.37 -7.51 -16.11
CA GLN A 138 7.60 -6.78 -17.11
C GLN A 138 8.47 -5.81 -17.91
N GLU A 139 9.34 -5.06 -17.24
CA GLU A 139 10.29 -4.14 -17.88
C GLU A 139 11.21 -4.89 -18.85
N LYS A 140 11.72 -6.05 -18.45
CA LYS A 140 12.56 -6.89 -19.32
C LYS A 140 11.81 -7.33 -20.59
N ILE A 141 10.55 -7.73 -20.46
CA ILE A 141 9.71 -8.11 -21.61
C ILE A 141 9.51 -6.91 -22.54
N ILE A 142 9.19 -5.74 -22.00
CA ILE A 142 9.02 -4.50 -22.79
C ILE A 142 10.31 -4.16 -23.54
N LYS A 143 11.48 -4.27 -22.91
CA LYS A 143 12.79 -4.05 -23.56
C LYS A 143 13.05 -5.01 -24.71
N VAL A 144 12.70 -6.29 -24.54
CA VAL A 144 12.81 -7.30 -25.62
C VAL A 144 11.86 -6.96 -26.77
N MET A 145 10.60 -6.63 -26.49
CA MET A 145 9.62 -6.23 -27.50
C MET A 145 10.08 -4.99 -28.28
N LEU A 146 10.63 -3.98 -27.59
CA LEU A 146 11.15 -2.78 -28.23
C LEU A 146 12.37 -3.09 -29.12
N PHE A 147 13.21 -4.03 -28.72
CA PHE A 147 14.34 -4.47 -29.53
C PHE A 147 13.88 -5.25 -30.77
N ASP A 148 12.92 -6.16 -30.61
CA ASP A 148 12.33 -6.91 -31.72
C ASP A 148 11.65 -5.98 -32.73
N ALA A 149 10.89 -4.98 -32.24
CA ALA A 149 10.30 -3.94 -33.08
C ALA A 149 11.36 -3.15 -33.88
N LYS A 150 12.56 -2.91 -33.32
CA LYS A 150 13.67 -2.29 -34.07
C LYS A 150 14.18 -3.19 -35.18
N VAL A 151 14.25 -4.50 -34.95
CA VAL A 151 14.64 -5.47 -35.97
C VAL A 151 13.61 -5.49 -37.08
N GLN A 152 12.32 -5.64 -36.76
CA GLN A 152 11.20 -5.62 -37.71
C GLN A 152 11.18 -4.34 -38.55
N PHE A 153 11.48 -3.18 -37.94
CA PHE A 153 11.57 -1.92 -38.67
C PHE A 153 12.75 -1.90 -39.65
N LYS A 154 13.91 -2.44 -39.25
CA LYS A 154 15.11 -2.50 -40.11
C LYS A 154 15.05 -3.57 -41.20
N SER A 155 14.23 -4.60 -41.02
CA SER A 155 13.91 -5.60 -42.05
C SER A 155 12.74 -5.18 -42.95
N GLU A 156 12.22 -3.96 -42.78
CA GLU A 156 11.09 -3.41 -43.55
C GLU A 156 9.77 -4.19 -43.36
N GLU A 157 9.63 -4.95 -42.26
CA GLU A 157 8.41 -5.69 -41.91
C GLU A 157 7.31 -4.78 -41.34
N ILE A 158 7.69 -3.68 -40.68
CA ILE A 158 6.78 -2.68 -40.12
C ILE A 158 7.11 -1.27 -40.62
N SER A 159 6.09 -0.43 -40.74
CA SER A 159 6.25 0.96 -41.18
C SER A 159 6.87 1.86 -40.10
N ASP A 160 7.42 3.01 -40.51
CA ASP A 160 7.87 4.08 -39.60
C ASP A 160 6.77 4.47 -38.60
N SER A 161 5.54 4.68 -39.10
CA SER A 161 4.40 5.07 -38.25
C SER A 161 4.04 4.03 -37.18
N THR A 162 4.18 2.75 -37.52
CA THR A 162 3.98 1.63 -36.60
C THR A 162 5.08 1.60 -35.54
N PHE A 163 6.33 1.78 -35.97
CA PHE A 163 7.49 1.80 -35.06
C PHE A 163 7.45 2.98 -34.09
N GLU A 164 7.12 4.19 -34.56
CA GLU A 164 6.91 5.37 -33.71
C GLU A 164 5.82 5.15 -32.66
N THR A 165 4.74 4.49 -33.05
CA THR A 165 3.65 4.13 -32.13
C THR A 165 4.14 3.20 -31.01
N ILE A 166 4.93 2.18 -31.35
CA ILE A 166 5.51 1.26 -30.35
C ILE A 166 6.42 2.02 -29.39
N GLN A 167 7.32 2.89 -29.92
CA GLN A 167 8.20 3.70 -29.09
C GLN A 167 7.42 4.61 -28.13
N LYS A 168 6.33 5.21 -28.58
CA LYS A 168 5.51 6.09 -27.74
C LYS A 168 4.83 5.36 -26.58
N HIS A 169 4.44 4.10 -26.75
CA HIS A 169 3.73 3.34 -25.70
C HIS A 169 4.67 2.55 -24.78
N CYS A 170 5.92 2.33 -25.19
CA CYS A 170 6.92 1.62 -24.40
C CYS A 170 7.94 2.52 -23.68
N ASN A 171 7.87 3.84 -23.88
CA ASN A 171 8.74 4.85 -23.24
C ASN A 171 8.02 5.61 -22.12
#